data_AF-A6FYE1-F1
#
_entry.id   AF-A6FYE1-F1
#
_cell.length_a   1.000
_cell.length_b   1.000
_cell.length_c   1.000
_cell.angle_alpha   90.00
_cell.angle_beta   90.00
_cell.angle_gamma   90.00
#
_symmetry.space_group_name_H-M   'P 1'
#
loop_
_entity.id
_entity.type
_entity.pdbx_description
1 polymer ?
#
loop_
_entity_poly.entity_id
_entity_poly.type
_entity_poly.pdbx_seq_one_letter_code
_entity_poly.pdbx_strand_id
1 'polypeptide(L)'
;MANPIAESTAQFLATLDAAEREHAEHVMLRDSVRPEGVAMDLADEINLAKAIKTVAGADGLSREELTGLKFLLIISGLPPSAQRHVLDYDASTSRVDDVAALFPPASRKACYVLSGTTTVAALDGLSEDERTTCLELGASLGLSPALVELLIAEARATGLAMHEGNQAIVNELLRMREALYDFAFEK
;
A
#
# COMPACT_ATOMS: atom_id res chain seq x y z
N MET A 1 4.39 18.74 13.03
CA MET A 1 3.07 18.84 12.36
C MET A 1 2.35 17.53 12.55
N ALA A 2 1.02 17.52 12.64
CA ALA A 2 0.26 16.28 12.69
C ALA A 2 0.26 15.63 11.29
N ASN A 3 0.39 14.31 11.23
CA ASN A 3 0.36 13.55 9.99
C ASN A 3 -1.10 13.48 9.48
N PRO A 4 -1.42 14.05 8.29
CA PRO A 4 -2.80 14.15 7.80
C PRO A 4 -3.48 12.79 7.61
N ILE A 5 -2.71 11.78 7.19
CA ILE A 5 -3.21 10.41 6.98
C ILE A 5 -3.63 9.82 8.32
N ALA A 6 -2.73 9.83 9.31
CA ALA A 6 -2.98 9.30 10.64
C ALA A 6 -4.13 10.02 11.35
N GLU A 7 -4.18 11.36 11.23
CA GLU A 7 -5.23 12.17 11.85
C GLU A 7 -6.60 11.84 11.26
N SER A 8 -6.71 11.79 9.93
CA SER A 8 -7.94 11.42 9.24
C SER A 8 -8.41 10.02 9.64
N THR A 9 -7.49 9.05 9.74
CA THR A 9 -7.80 7.68 10.17
C THR A 9 -8.27 7.65 11.62
N ALA A 10 -7.60 8.35 12.53
CA ALA A 10 -8.00 8.43 13.92
C ALA A 10 -9.39 9.05 14.10
N GLN A 11 -9.70 10.11 13.35
CA GLN A 11 -11.01 10.74 13.34
C GLN A 11 -12.09 9.77 12.85
N PHE A 12 -11.85 9.03 11.77
CA PHE A 12 -12.76 8.00 11.29
C PHE A 12 -12.99 6.91 12.33
N LEU A 13 -11.92 6.36 12.91
CA LEU A 13 -12.04 5.30 13.92
C LEU A 13 -12.78 5.76 15.18
N ALA A 14 -12.70 7.05 15.53
CA ALA A 14 -13.46 7.64 16.64
C ALA A 14 -14.97 7.76 16.35
N THR A 15 -15.40 7.63 15.09
CA THR A 15 -16.83 7.59 14.73
C THR A 15 -17.46 6.20 14.88
N LEU A 16 -16.63 5.15 14.98
CA LEU A 16 -17.07 3.78 15.18
C LEU A 16 -17.18 3.51 16.68
N ASP A 17 -18.24 2.82 17.10
CA ASP A 17 -18.28 2.30 18.46
C ASP A 17 -17.28 1.13 18.65
N ALA A 18 -17.04 0.73 19.89
CA ALA A 18 -16.04 -0.29 20.19
C ALA A 18 -16.37 -1.65 19.56
N ALA A 19 -17.65 -2.02 19.49
CA ALA A 19 -18.09 -3.28 18.91
C ALA A 19 -17.98 -3.26 17.38
N GLU A 20 -18.32 -2.13 16.75
CA GLU A 20 -18.14 -1.91 15.32
C GLU A 20 -16.67 -1.96 14.92
N ARG A 21 -15.79 -1.34 15.71
CA ARG A 21 -14.34 -1.37 15.47
C ARG A 21 -13.78 -2.78 15.60
N GLU A 22 -14.11 -3.50 16.66
CA GLU A 22 -13.66 -4.88 16.87
C GLU A 22 -14.17 -5.81 15.76
N HIS A 23 -15.44 -5.65 15.37
CA HIS A 23 -16.02 -6.43 14.28
C HIS A 23 -15.33 -6.14 12.93
N ALA A 24 -15.11 -4.86 12.61
CA ALA A 24 -14.40 -4.44 11.41
C ALA A 24 -12.99 -5.01 11.34
N GLU A 25 -12.24 -4.94 12.44
CA GLU A 25 -10.89 -5.47 12.54
C GLU A 25 -10.89 -7.00 12.42
N HIS A 26 -11.81 -7.70 13.07
CA HIS A 26 -11.93 -9.15 12.95
C HIS A 26 -12.26 -9.60 11.51
N VAL A 27 -13.20 -8.92 10.83
CA VAL A 27 -13.53 -9.22 9.42
C VAL A 27 -12.32 -9.02 8.52
N MET A 28 -11.63 -7.89 8.68
CA MET A 28 -10.42 -7.57 7.92
C MET A 28 -9.33 -8.62 8.15
N LEU A 29 -9.03 -8.98 9.40
CA LEU A 29 -8.02 -9.99 9.73
C LEU A 29 -8.36 -11.38 9.17
N ARG A 30 -9.65 -11.74 9.14
CA ARG A 30 -10.12 -13.02 8.59
C ARG A 30 -9.96 -13.09 7.08
N ASP A 31 -10.26 -11.99 6.38
CA ASP A 31 -10.39 -11.98 4.93
C ASP A 31 -9.13 -11.48 4.20
N SER A 32 -8.20 -10.81 4.91
CA SER A 32 -6.99 -10.27 4.30
C SER A 32 -6.03 -11.36 3.83
N VAL A 33 -5.55 -11.25 2.60
CA VAL A 33 -4.43 -12.05 2.08
C VAL A 33 -3.13 -11.28 2.33
N ARG A 34 -2.45 -11.57 3.44
CA ARG A 34 -1.18 -10.91 3.81
C ARG A 34 0.00 -11.87 3.74
N PRO A 35 1.19 -11.39 3.34
CA PRO A 35 2.40 -12.17 3.45
C PRO A 35 2.77 -12.40 4.93
N GLU A 36 3.41 -13.53 5.20
CA GLU A 36 3.83 -13.88 6.56
C GLU A 36 4.79 -12.83 7.15
N GLY A 37 4.60 -12.50 8.43
CA GLY A 37 5.42 -11.53 9.17
C GLY A 37 5.01 -10.06 8.99
N VAL A 38 3.92 -9.76 8.27
CA VAL A 38 3.35 -8.40 8.19
C VAL A 38 2.02 -8.36 8.96
N ALA A 39 2.07 -7.89 10.20
CA ALA A 39 0.87 -7.66 11.01
C ALA A 39 0.35 -6.24 10.78
N MET A 40 -0.93 -6.12 10.38
CA MET A 40 -1.61 -4.84 10.14
C MET A 40 -2.93 -4.85 10.92
N ASP A 41 -3.13 -3.83 11.76
CA ASP A 41 -4.43 -3.56 12.35
C ASP A 41 -5.32 -2.78 11.37
N LEU A 42 -6.55 -2.47 11.79
CA LEU A 42 -7.50 -1.72 10.95
C LEU A 42 -6.99 -0.31 10.60
N ALA A 43 -6.27 0.34 11.52
CA ALA A 43 -5.74 1.68 11.28
C ALA A 43 -4.60 1.62 10.24
N ASP A 44 -3.71 0.64 10.36
CA ASP A 44 -2.61 0.37 9.45
C ASP A 44 -3.11 0.13 8.02
N GLU A 45 -4.17 -0.65 7.81
CA GLU A 45 -4.72 -0.89 6.47
C GLU A 45 -5.36 0.36 5.86
N ILE A 46 -6.10 1.14 6.66
CA ILE A 46 -6.68 2.41 6.19
C ILE A 46 -5.54 3.39 5.83
N ASN A 47 -4.51 3.45 6.66
CA ASN A 47 -3.32 4.27 6.44
C ASN A 47 -2.57 3.83 5.18
N LEU A 48 -2.37 2.53 4.97
CA LEU A 48 -1.75 1.97 3.76
C LEU A 48 -2.56 2.33 2.51
N ALA A 49 -3.88 2.22 2.55
CA ALA A 49 -4.69 2.53 1.39
C ALA A 49 -4.67 4.03 1.02
N LYS A 50 -4.60 4.92 2.03
CA LYS A 50 -4.36 6.36 1.81
C LYS A 50 -2.94 6.66 1.33
N ALA A 51 -1.95 5.91 1.82
CA ALA A 51 -0.58 5.99 1.34
C ALA A 51 -0.46 5.60 -0.13
N ILE A 52 -1.11 4.50 -0.54
CA ILE A 52 -1.22 4.11 -1.95
C ILE A 52 -1.79 5.26 -2.78
N LYS A 53 -2.89 5.86 -2.35
CA LYS A 53 -3.52 6.99 -3.05
C LYS A 53 -2.61 8.22 -3.14
N THR A 54 -1.76 8.46 -2.13
CA THR A 54 -0.79 9.57 -2.11
C THR A 54 0.36 9.34 -3.09
N VAL A 55 0.81 8.10 -3.23
CA VAL A 55 1.99 7.75 -4.05
C VAL A 55 1.60 7.51 -5.51
N ALA A 56 0.56 6.71 -5.76
CA ALA A 56 0.01 6.47 -7.10
C ALA A 56 -0.63 7.74 -7.67
N GLY A 57 -1.24 8.58 -6.81
CA GLY A 57 -1.81 9.86 -7.24
C GLY A 57 -0.80 10.99 -7.45
N ALA A 58 0.50 10.73 -7.54
CA ALA A 58 1.54 11.77 -7.57
C ALA A 58 1.43 12.70 -8.80
N ASP A 59 1.08 12.16 -9.96
CA ASP A 59 0.80 12.90 -11.20
C ASP A 59 -0.70 12.92 -11.55
N GLY A 60 -1.53 12.32 -10.69
CA GLY A 60 -2.98 12.29 -10.77
C GLY A 60 -3.51 10.89 -11.01
N LEU A 61 -4.30 10.38 -10.07
CA LEU A 61 -4.76 8.99 -10.07
C LEU A 61 -5.61 8.66 -11.31
N SER A 62 -5.13 7.70 -12.09
CA SER A 62 -5.79 7.18 -13.28
C SER A 62 -6.99 6.30 -12.94
N ARG A 63 -7.76 5.92 -13.96
CA ARG A 63 -8.94 5.05 -13.76
C ARG A 63 -8.52 3.64 -13.38
N GLU A 64 -7.45 3.15 -14.00
CA GLU A 64 -6.86 1.83 -13.82
C GLU A 64 -6.32 1.70 -12.39
N GLU A 65 -5.55 2.69 -11.94
CA GLU A 65 -5.02 2.76 -10.57
C GLU A 65 -6.13 2.86 -9.52
N LEU A 66 -7.14 3.69 -9.76
CA LEU A 66 -8.31 3.79 -8.87
C LEU A 66 -9.07 2.47 -8.79
N THR A 67 -9.15 1.74 -9.91
CA THR A 67 -9.77 0.41 -9.95
C THR A 67 -8.93 -0.60 -9.16
N GLY A 68 -7.61 -0.56 -9.32
CA GLY A 68 -6.65 -1.34 -8.54
C GLY A 68 -6.76 -1.08 -7.04
N LEU A 69 -6.77 0.19 -6.63
CA LEU A 69 -6.97 0.59 -5.24
C LEU A 69 -8.29 0.03 -4.68
N LYS A 70 -9.41 0.17 -5.40
CA LYS A 70 -10.70 -0.39 -4.96
C LYS A 70 -10.65 -1.91 -4.81
N PHE A 71 -9.98 -2.61 -5.73
CA PHE A 71 -9.80 -4.04 -5.62
C PHE A 71 -8.97 -4.40 -4.39
N LEU A 72 -7.87 -3.69 -4.13
CA LEU A 72 -7.06 -3.85 -2.91
C LEU A 72 -7.89 -3.67 -1.64
N LEU A 73 -8.70 -2.61 -1.56
CA LEU A 73 -9.59 -2.37 -0.42
C LEU A 73 -10.51 -3.57 -0.13
N ILE A 74 -11.02 -4.21 -1.19
CA ILE A 74 -11.89 -5.38 -1.09
C ILE A 74 -11.11 -6.61 -0.61
N ILE A 75 -9.96 -6.91 -1.22
CA ILE A 75 -9.18 -8.10 -0.85
C ILE A 75 -8.43 -7.96 0.48
N SER A 76 -8.21 -6.73 0.96
CA SER A 76 -7.75 -6.45 2.33
C SER A 76 -8.87 -6.62 3.36
N GLY A 77 -10.11 -6.89 2.94
CA GLY A 77 -11.24 -7.10 3.84
C GLY A 77 -11.72 -5.83 4.55
N LEU A 78 -11.38 -4.64 4.04
CA LEU A 78 -11.82 -3.39 4.67
C LEU A 78 -13.35 -3.25 4.59
N PRO A 79 -14.05 -2.87 5.68
CA PRO A 79 -15.49 -2.70 5.65
C PRO A 79 -15.89 -1.53 4.75
N PRO A 80 -17.10 -1.54 4.13
CA PRO A 80 -17.52 -0.52 3.17
C PRO A 80 -17.40 0.93 3.65
N SER A 81 -17.60 1.19 4.95
CA SER A 81 -17.42 2.52 5.55
C SER A 81 -15.96 2.98 5.50
N ALA A 82 -15.01 2.09 5.81
CA ALA A 82 -13.58 2.37 5.73
C ALA A 82 -13.14 2.53 4.27
N GLN A 83 -13.64 1.69 3.35
CA GLN A 83 -13.36 1.84 1.92
C GLN A 83 -13.79 3.22 1.42
N ARG A 84 -15.02 3.64 1.75
CA ARG A 84 -15.52 4.97 1.40
C ARG A 84 -14.68 6.09 2.01
N HIS A 85 -14.30 5.96 3.28
CA HIS A 85 -13.45 6.94 3.94
C HIS A 85 -12.08 7.10 3.24
N VAL A 86 -11.46 6.01 2.79
CA VAL A 86 -10.23 6.07 1.99
C VAL A 86 -10.48 6.72 0.63
N LEU A 87 -11.56 6.35 -0.05
CA LEU A 87 -11.88 6.90 -1.37
C LEU A 87 -12.20 8.40 -1.33
N ASP A 88 -12.82 8.87 -0.24
CA ASP A 88 -13.16 10.29 -0.02
C ASP A 88 -11.97 11.12 0.50
N TYR A 89 -10.86 10.49 0.89
CA TYR A 89 -9.66 11.17 1.39
C TYR A 89 -8.97 12.04 0.33
N ASP A 90 -8.65 13.29 0.66
CA ASP A 90 -7.90 14.20 -0.22
C ASP A 90 -6.39 13.99 -0.06
N ALA A 91 -5.80 13.20 -0.97
CA ALA A 91 -4.39 12.88 -0.95
C ALA A 91 -3.47 14.08 -1.25
N SER A 92 -3.98 15.17 -1.83
CA SER A 92 -3.17 16.38 -2.11
C SER A 92 -2.68 17.08 -0.84
N THR A 93 -3.24 16.72 0.30
CA THR A 93 -2.85 17.22 1.63
C THR A 93 -1.68 16.47 2.25
N SER A 94 -1.21 15.38 1.63
CA SER A 94 -0.18 14.48 2.18
C SER A 94 1.09 14.47 1.34
N ARG A 95 2.21 14.12 1.97
CA ARG A 95 3.50 13.97 1.32
C ARG A 95 4.08 12.57 1.57
N VAL A 96 5.11 12.23 0.80
CA VAL A 96 5.87 10.98 0.96
C VAL A 96 6.37 10.79 2.40
N ASP A 97 6.85 11.87 3.04
CA ASP A 97 7.32 11.81 4.43
C ASP A 97 6.18 11.50 5.42
N ASP A 98 4.95 11.93 5.13
CA ASP A 98 3.79 11.55 5.94
C ASP A 98 3.52 10.05 5.81
N VAL A 99 3.67 9.48 4.60
CA VAL A 99 3.52 8.03 4.39
C VAL A 99 4.60 7.26 5.15
N ALA A 100 5.87 7.65 5.00
CA ALA A 100 6.98 6.94 5.63
C ALA A 100 6.89 6.97 7.16
N ALA A 101 6.39 8.05 7.75
CA ALA A 101 6.22 8.20 9.20
C ALA A 101 5.14 7.28 9.80
N LEU A 102 4.26 6.67 9.01
CA LEU A 102 3.20 5.76 9.48
C LEU A 102 3.74 4.37 9.82
N PHE A 103 4.88 3.99 9.25
CA PHE A 103 5.34 2.61 9.27
C PHE A 103 6.76 2.51 9.86
N PRO A 104 7.09 1.40 10.54
CA PRO A 104 8.45 1.21 11.05
C PRO A 104 9.47 1.19 9.89
N PRO A 105 10.52 2.02 9.92
CA PRO A 105 11.53 2.05 8.87
C PRO A 105 12.35 0.76 8.89
N ALA A 106 12.97 0.43 7.76
CA ALA A 106 13.83 -0.74 7.57
C ALA A 106 13.19 -2.03 8.10
N SER A 107 11.94 -2.28 7.70
CA SER A 107 11.16 -3.43 8.16
C SER A 107 10.44 -4.14 7.01
N ARG A 108 9.96 -5.36 7.25
CA ARG A 108 9.07 -6.06 6.29
C ARG A 108 7.84 -5.23 5.95
N LYS A 109 7.29 -4.49 6.92
CA LYS A 109 6.15 -3.60 6.72
C LYS A 109 6.51 -2.45 5.77
N ALA A 110 7.71 -1.88 5.88
CA ALA A 110 8.21 -0.89 4.93
C ALA A 110 8.30 -1.45 3.50
N CYS A 111 8.83 -2.66 3.31
CA CYS A 111 8.83 -3.30 1.98
C CYS A 111 7.41 -3.53 1.45
N TYR A 112 6.50 -3.98 2.31
CA TYR A 112 5.11 -4.20 1.96
C TYR A 112 4.41 -2.91 1.52
N VAL A 113 4.65 -1.80 2.23
CA VAL A 113 4.10 -0.47 1.89
C VAL A 113 4.61 -0.03 0.52
N LEU A 114 5.93 -0.03 0.31
CA LEU A 114 6.51 0.37 -0.98
C LEU A 114 6.01 -0.52 -2.12
N SER A 115 5.95 -1.83 -1.91
CA SER A 115 5.47 -2.76 -2.93
C SER A 115 3.99 -2.52 -3.26
N GLY A 116 3.14 -2.32 -2.26
CA GLY A 116 1.72 -2.03 -2.45
C GLY A 116 1.48 -0.74 -3.22
N THR A 117 2.17 0.35 -2.83
CA THR A 117 2.05 1.65 -3.52
C THR A 117 2.54 1.57 -4.95
N THR A 118 3.70 0.96 -5.17
CA THR A 118 4.30 0.87 -6.50
C THR A 118 3.52 -0.08 -7.42
N THR A 119 2.92 -1.14 -6.88
CA THR A 119 2.11 -2.07 -7.69
C THR A 119 0.89 -1.37 -8.26
N VAL A 120 0.23 -0.51 -7.47
CA VAL A 120 -0.93 0.27 -7.96
C VAL A 120 -0.51 1.30 -9.00
N ALA A 121 0.55 2.06 -8.70
CA ALA A 121 1.15 3.03 -9.63
C ALA A 121 1.58 2.39 -10.97
N ALA A 122 1.98 1.12 -10.94
CA ALA A 122 2.42 0.42 -12.14
C ALA A 122 1.30 -0.20 -13.00
N LEU A 123 0.02 -0.10 -12.61
CA LEU A 123 -1.08 -0.84 -13.26
C LEU A 123 -1.34 -0.44 -14.72
N ASP A 124 -1.23 0.85 -15.04
CA ASP A 124 -1.29 1.40 -16.39
C ASP A 124 0.09 1.83 -16.92
N GLY A 125 1.13 1.51 -16.17
CA GLY A 125 2.52 1.80 -16.48
C GLY A 125 3.07 2.91 -15.59
N LEU A 126 4.18 2.62 -14.91
CA LEU A 126 4.81 3.55 -13.98
C LEU A 126 5.43 4.75 -14.70
N SER A 127 4.92 5.95 -14.44
CA SER A 127 5.44 7.22 -14.94
C SER A 127 6.78 7.58 -14.26
N GLU A 128 7.53 8.54 -14.83
CA GLU A 128 8.79 8.98 -14.21
C GLU A 128 8.56 9.74 -12.89
N ASP A 129 7.43 10.44 -12.75
CA ASP A 129 7.08 11.18 -11.53
C ASP A 129 6.68 10.20 -10.41
N GLU A 130 5.89 9.18 -10.73
CA GLU A 130 5.55 8.10 -9.80
C GLU A 130 6.78 7.27 -9.42
N ARG A 131 7.66 6.96 -10.39
CA ARG A 131 8.92 6.27 -10.12
C ARG A 131 9.78 7.08 -9.16
N THR A 132 9.92 8.38 -9.38
CA THR A 132 10.66 9.28 -8.49
C THR A 132 10.06 9.27 -7.09
N THR A 133 8.73 9.37 -6.99
CA THR A 133 7.99 9.31 -5.72
C THR A 133 8.21 7.98 -4.99
N CYS A 134 8.21 6.85 -5.71
CA CYS A 134 8.48 5.53 -5.13
C CYS A 134 9.93 5.39 -4.64
N LEU A 135 10.90 5.97 -5.37
CA LEU A 135 12.30 6.01 -4.93
C LEU A 135 12.46 6.83 -3.63
N GLU A 136 11.85 8.01 -3.58
CA GLU A 136 11.82 8.86 -2.39
C GLU A 136 11.17 8.14 -1.21
N LEU A 137 10.02 7.50 -1.43
CA LEU A 137 9.35 6.71 -0.41
C LEU A 137 10.23 5.57 0.11
N GLY A 138 10.85 4.81 -0.79
CA GLY A 138 11.75 3.72 -0.42
C GLY A 138 12.93 4.20 0.45
N ALA A 139 13.50 5.37 0.12
CA ALA A 139 14.56 5.98 0.90
C ALA A 139 14.06 6.44 2.29
N SER A 140 12.91 7.12 2.35
CA SER A 140 12.30 7.59 3.61
C SER A 140 11.86 6.43 4.51
N LEU A 141 11.51 5.29 3.93
CA LEU A 141 11.24 4.03 4.63
C LEU A 141 12.51 3.31 5.11
N GLY A 142 13.70 3.85 4.84
CA GLY A 142 14.98 3.28 5.28
C GLY A 142 15.37 1.99 4.53
N LEU A 143 14.85 1.77 3.33
CA LEU A 143 15.20 0.63 2.50
C LEU A 143 16.48 0.90 1.72
N SER A 144 17.25 -0.15 1.42
CA SER A 144 18.46 0.01 0.62
C SER A 144 18.10 0.36 -0.84
N PRO A 145 18.90 1.20 -1.53
CA PRO A 145 18.60 1.58 -2.92
C PRO A 145 18.42 0.39 -3.86
N ALA A 146 19.22 -0.68 -3.66
CA ALA A 146 19.10 -1.90 -4.45
C ALA A 146 17.76 -2.62 -4.24
N LEU A 147 17.29 -2.69 -3.00
CA LEU A 147 16.00 -3.29 -2.69
C LEU A 147 14.83 -2.47 -3.25
N VAL A 148 14.92 -1.14 -3.16
CA VAL A 148 13.91 -0.23 -3.73
C VAL A 148 13.79 -0.45 -5.24
N GLU A 149 14.90 -0.49 -5.97
CA GLU A 149 14.89 -0.74 -7.43
C GLU A 149 14.32 -2.13 -7.77
N LEU A 150 14.63 -3.16 -6.97
CA LEU A 150 14.08 -4.51 -7.17
C LEU A 150 12.57 -4.54 -6.97
N LEU A 151 12.05 -3.88 -5.93
CA LEU A 151 10.62 -3.79 -5.66
C LEU A 151 9.88 -2.99 -6.75
N ILE A 152 10.49 -1.91 -7.26
CA ILE A 152 9.94 -1.15 -8.39
C ILE A 152 9.92 -2.00 -9.66
N ALA A 153 11.01 -2.70 -9.97
CA ALA A 153 11.09 -3.56 -11.15
C ALA A 153 10.06 -4.70 -11.10
N GLU A 154 9.89 -5.34 -9.94
CA GLU A 154 8.88 -6.37 -9.74
C GLU A 154 7.47 -5.82 -9.90
N ALA A 155 7.14 -4.68 -9.26
CA ALA A 155 5.83 -4.05 -9.37
C ALA A 155 5.48 -3.72 -10.83
N ARG A 156 6.43 -3.21 -11.62
CA ARG A 156 6.26 -2.97 -13.06
C ARG A 156 5.99 -4.25 -13.85
N ALA A 157 6.74 -5.32 -13.57
CA ALA A 157 6.50 -6.61 -14.19
C ALA A 157 5.11 -7.17 -13.84
N THR A 158 4.67 -6.96 -12.59
CA THR A 158 3.36 -7.39 -12.10
C THR A 158 2.24 -6.61 -12.79
N GLY A 159 2.34 -5.29 -12.89
CA GLY A 159 1.37 -4.46 -13.61
C GLY A 159 1.23 -4.89 -15.08
N LEU A 160 2.34 -5.13 -15.77
CA LEU A 160 2.34 -5.63 -17.14
C LEU A 160 1.67 -7.01 -17.26
N ALA A 161 2.02 -7.95 -16.38
CA ALA A 161 1.43 -9.29 -16.38
C ALA A 161 -0.08 -9.28 -16.09
N MET A 162 -0.53 -8.39 -15.19
CA MET A 162 -1.95 -8.17 -14.92
C MET A 162 -2.67 -7.60 -16.14
N HIS A 163 -2.07 -6.62 -16.83
CA HIS A 163 -2.60 -6.05 -18.06
C HIS A 163 -2.77 -7.10 -19.17
N GLU A 164 -1.82 -8.03 -19.30
CA GLU A 164 -1.89 -9.15 -20.25
C GLU A 164 -2.82 -10.29 -19.80
N GLY A 165 -3.38 -10.22 -18.59
CA GLY A 165 -4.18 -11.31 -18.00
C GLY A 165 -3.38 -12.57 -17.69
N ASN A 166 -2.05 -12.47 -17.57
CA ASN A 166 -1.17 -13.60 -17.34
C ASN A 166 -1.04 -13.94 -15.85
N GLN A 167 -2.10 -14.56 -15.31
CA GLN A 167 -2.20 -14.88 -13.89
C GLN A 167 -1.05 -15.80 -13.40
N ALA A 168 -0.49 -16.64 -14.27
CA ALA A 168 0.62 -17.51 -13.91
C ALA A 168 1.89 -16.70 -13.59
N ILE A 169 2.19 -15.68 -14.39
CA ILE A 169 3.31 -14.77 -14.14
C ILE A 169 3.03 -13.90 -12.90
N VAL A 170 1.81 -13.38 -12.74
CA VAL A 170 1.44 -12.61 -11.54
C VAL A 170 1.72 -13.40 -10.28
N ASN A 171 1.29 -14.67 -10.23
CA ASN A 171 1.51 -15.52 -9.07
C ASN A 171 2.99 -15.78 -8.79
N GLU A 172 3.83 -15.88 -9.83
CA GLU A 172 5.27 -16.06 -9.67
C GLU A 172 5.98 -14.80 -9.17
N LEU A 173 5.58 -13.63 -9.69
CA LEU A 173 6.11 -12.34 -9.24
C LEU A 173 5.73 -12.04 -7.78
N LEU A 174 4.52 -12.40 -7.36
CA LEU A 174 4.11 -12.30 -5.95
C LEU A 174 4.97 -13.16 -5.02
N ARG A 175 5.36 -14.38 -5.44
CA ARG A 175 6.29 -15.21 -4.66
C ARG A 175 7.69 -14.61 -4.62
N MET A 176 8.17 -14.07 -5.74
CA MET A 176 9.47 -13.40 -5.81
C MET A 176 9.50 -12.19 -4.88
N ARG A 177 8.42 -11.41 -4.83
CA ARG A 177 8.26 -10.28 -3.91
C ARG A 177 8.39 -10.71 -2.44
N GLU A 178 7.72 -11.78 -2.04
CA GLU A 178 7.86 -12.33 -0.68
C GLU A 178 9.30 -12.77 -0.38
N ALA A 179 9.95 -13.44 -1.34
CA ALA A 179 11.35 -13.84 -1.20
C ALA A 179 12.31 -12.62 -1.09
N LEU A 180 12.01 -11.51 -1.75
CA LEU A 180 12.76 -10.25 -1.58
C LEU A 180 12.62 -9.71 -0.16
N TYR A 181 11.43 -9.83 0.46
CA TYR A 181 11.23 -9.41 1.85
C TYR A 181 12.02 -10.28 2.82
N ASP A 182 12.07 -11.59 2.58
CA ASP A 182 12.85 -12.53 3.38
C ASP A 182 14.33 -12.22 3.26
N PHE A 183 14.85 -12.12 2.04
CA PHE A 183 16.25 -11.80 1.77
C PHE A 183 16.70 -10.46 2.40
N ALA A 184 15.84 -9.45 2.40
CA ALA A 184 16.16 -8.14 2.96
C ALA A 184 16.30 -8.14 4.50
N PHE A 185 15.68 -9.09 5.20
CA PHE A 185 15.60 -9.13 6.65
C PHE A 185 15.99 -10.47 7.27
N GLU A 186 16.59 -11.37 6.50
CA GLU A 186 17.30 -12.54 7.02
C GLU A 186 18.41 -12.08 7.97
N LYS A 187 18.42 -12.67 9.17
CA LYS A 187 19.48 -12.49 10.17
C LYS A 187 20.51 -13.59 10.06
#